data_AF-A0A926J9Z4-F1
#
_entry.id   AF-A0A926J9Z4-F1
#
_cell.length_a   1.000
_cell.length_b   1.000
_cell.length_c   1.000
_cell.angle_alpha   90.00
_cell.angle_beta   90.00
_cell.angle_gamma   90.00
#
_symmetry.space_group_name_H-M   'P 1'
#
loop_
_entity.id
_entity.type
_entity.pdbx_description
1 polymer ?
#
loop_
_entity_poly.entity_id
_entity_poly.type
_entity_poly.pdbx_seq_one_letter_code
_entity_poly.pdbx_strand_id
1 'polypeptide(L)'
;MRKRVFVALPEFLDLLQCAVTFSCGDPADRNLEAHVDALNSQIDLNNAAIDNFASEQASARDKLKRHYLTDQQSGHLSAVALEATNKDALVSSQNSLQRIREQITDVRAQLRTHGPAATELNRLLKGYLGHSHISFEPVENGYKVCRNKQESIKPLGEGEKTAVAFCYFLTSLAAEGRNIDDTIVVLDDPISSLDARAMTHVVGTIRRLFKIPFRFLFSLTT
;
A
#
# COMPACT_ATOMS: atom_id res chain seq x y z
N MET A 1 46.86 29.08 -5.91
CA MET A 1 48.15 29.74 -6.23
C MET A 1 47.96 30.63 -7.45
N ARG A 2 47.88 31.95 -7.27
CA ARG A 2 47.82 32.93 -8.36
C ARG A 2 49.24 33.27 -8.77
N LYS A 3 49.69 32.90 -9.98
CA LYS A 3 50.96 33.39 -10.52
C LYS A 3 50.72 34.81 -11.03
N ARG A 4 51.14 35.81 -10.25
CA ARG A 4 51.24 37.21 -10.68
C ARG A 4 52.44 37.30 -11.63
N VAL A 5 52.23 37.78 -12.85
CA VAL A 5 53.32 37.97 -13.83
C VAL A 5 54.18 39.20 -13.49
N PHE A 6 53.72 40.08 -12.59
CA PHE A 6 54.57 41.07 -11.92
C PHE A 6 54.20 41.13 -10.44
N VAL A 7 55.18 40.82 -9.58
CA VAL A 7 55.13 41.23 -8.17
C VAL A 7 55.71 42.63 -8.13
N ALA A 8 54.87 43.62 -8.40
CA ALA A 8 55.18 45.00 -8.06
C ALA A 8 55.19 45.10 -6.53
N LEU A 9 56.28 45.63 -5.97
CA LEU A 9 56.35 46.09 -4.58
C LEU A 9 55.18 47.07 -4.34
N PRO A 10 54.63 47.18 -3.12
CA PRO A 10 53.51 48.09 -2.83
C PRO A 10 53.78 49.53 -3.29
N GLU A 11 55.05 49.95 -3.30
CA GLU A 11 55.52 51.25 -3.77
C GLU A 11 55.41 51.46 -5.30
N PHE A 12 55.25 50.39 -6.09
CA PHE A 12 55.11 50.43 -7.55
C PHE A 12 53.65 50.43 -8.04
N LEU A 13 52.69 50.09 -7.17
CA LEU A 13 51.25 50.13 -7.51
C LEU A 13 50.76 51.58 -7.65
N ASP A 14 51.27 52.51 -6.84
CA ASP A 14 51.03 53.94 -7.02
C ASP A 14 51.61 54.46 -8.34
N LEU A 15 52.71 53.84 -8.83
CA LEU A 15 53.35 54.19 -10.11
C LEU A 15 52.57 53.69 -11.33
N LEU A 16 51.77 52.61 -11.21
CA LEU A 16 50.93 52.10 -12.30
C LEU A 16 49.59 52.83 -12.43
N GLN A 17 49.25 53.68 -11.45
CA GLN A 17 48.16 54.66 -11.54
C GLN A 17 48.63 56.04 -12.04
N CYS A 18 49.94 56.25 -12.20
CA CYS A 18 50.49 57.47 -12.74
C CYS A 18 50.45 57.43 -14.27
N ALA A 19 49.62 58.29 -14.88
CA ALA A 19 49.82 58.68 -16.27
C ALA A 19 51.25 59.22 -16.42
N VAL A 20 52.06 58.58 -17.27
CA VAL A 20 53.41 59.06 -17.59
C VAL A 20 53.26 60.30 -18.47
N THR A 21 53.35 61.49 -17.89
CA THR A 21 53.31 62.75 -18.64
C THR A 21 54.73 63.24 -18.92
N PHE A 22 55.07 63.36 -20.21
CA PHE A 22 56.28 64.03 -20.66
C PHE A 22 55.92 65.44 -21.13
N SER A 23 56.67 66.46 -20.70
CA SER A 23 56.55 67.83 -21.18
C SER A 23 57.73 68.11 -22.08
N CYS A 24 57.53 68.16 -23.39
CA CYS A 24 58.60 68.43 -24.32
C CYS A 24 58.22 69.48 -25.37
N GLY A 25 59.09 70.47 -25.54
CA GLY A 25 58.92 71.58 -26.47
C GLY A 25 59.41 71.34 -27.89
N ASP A 26 59.73 70.11 -28.31
CA ASP A 26 60.39 69.82 -29.61
C ASP A 26 59.55 68.88 -30.53
N PRO A 27 59.56 69.02 -31.87
CA PRO A 27 58.70 68.24 -32.79
C PRO A 27 58.98 66.73 -32.83
N ALA A 28 60.17 66.28 -32.41
CA ALA A 28 60.53 64.87 -32.29
C ALA A 28 59.77 64.15 -31.15
N ASP A 29 59.30 64.90 -30.16
CA ASP A 29 58.58 64.37 -29.00
C ASP A 29 57.12 64.01 -29.28
N ARG A 30 56.47 64.61 -30.29
CA ARG A 30 55.07 64.30 -30.62
C ARG A 30 54.83 62.83 -30.99
N ASN A 31 55.83 62.17 -31.56
CA ASN A 31 55.75 60.74 -31.89
C ASN A 31 55.87 59.88 -30.62
N LEU A 32 56.68 60.32 -29.66
CA LEU A 32 56.83 59.67 -28.36
C LEU A 32 55.56 59.82 -27.51
N GLU A 33 54.98 61.02 -27.49
CA GLU A 33 53.70 61.33 -26.82
C GLU A 33 52.57 60.42 -27.33
N ALA A 34 52.44 60.28 -28.66
CA ALA A 34 51.43 59.40 -29.26
C ALA A 34 51.61 57.92 -28.88
N HIS A 35 52.86 57.45 -28.77
CA HIS A 35 53.15 56.08 -28.32
C HIS A 35 52.85 55.89 -26.83
N VAL A 36 53.13 56.90 -26.00
CA VAL A 36 52.82 56.90 -24.56
C VAL A 36 51.31 56.90 -24.35
N ASP A 37 50.56 57.71 -25.08
CA ASP A 37 49.09 57.74 -25.03
C ASP A 37 48.47 56.40 -25.46
N ALA A 38 49.01 55.79 -26.52
CA ALA A 38 48.57 54.47 -26.96
C ALA A 38 48.83 53.40 -25.89
N LEU A 39 49.97 53.47 -25.19
CA LEU A 39 50.31 52.54 -24.11
C LEU A 39 49.41 52.74 -22.89
N ASN A 40 49.20 53.99 -22.48
CA ASN A 40 48.30 54.35 -21.37
C ASN A 40 46.87 53.88 -21.67
N SER A 41 46.38 54.04 -22.90
CA SER A 41 45.06 53.54 -23.30
C SER A 41 44.94 52.01 -23.14
N GLN A 42 45.98 51.24 -23.46
CA GLN A 42 45.98 49.79 -23.24
C GLN A 42 46.05 49.42 -21.76
N ILE A 43 46.78 50.19 -20.95
CA ILE A 43 46.83 50.02 -19.50
C ILE A 43 45.45 50.27 -18.88
N ASP A 44 44.78 51.35 -19.28
CA ASP A 44 43.44 51.70 -18.80
C ASP A 44 42.41 50.63 -19.15
N LEU A 45 42.45 50.09 -20.38
CA LEU A 45 41.60 48.99 -20.80
C LEU A 45 41.81 47.74 -19.95
N ASN A 46 43.07 47.38 -19.66
CA ASN A 46 43.38 46.23 -18.82
C ASN A 46 42.96 46.44 -17.36
N ASN A 47 43.19 47.64 -16.81
CA ASN A 47 42.79 47.97 -15.44
C ASN A 47 41.26 47.92 -15.30
N ALA A 48 40.53 48.50 -16.25
CA ALA A 48 39.06 48.41 -16.29
C ALA A 48 38.56 46.96 -16.39
N ALA A 49 39.25 46.10 -17.16
CA ALA A 49 38.92 44.67 -17.24
C ALA A 49 39.19 43.94 -15.92
N ILE A 50 40.29 44.25 -15.23
CA ILE A 50 40.64 43.67 -13.92
C ILE A 50 39.63 44.10 -12.85
N ASP A 51 39.26 45.37 -12.82
CA ASP A 51 38.30 45.92 -11.86
C ASP A 51 36.90 45.29 -12.06
N ASN A 52 36.50 45.08 -13.31
CA ASN A 52 35.20 44.48 -13.64
C ASN A 52 35.18 42.94 -13.53
N PHE A 53 36.34 42.28 -13.53
CA PHE A 53 36.45 40.81 -13.56
C PHE A 53 35.65 40.12 -12.44
N ALA A 54 35.69 40.66 -11.22
CA ALA A 54 34.97 40.09 -10.09
C ALA A 54 33.44 40.15 -10.28
N SER A 55 32.95 41.26 -10.85
CA SER A 55 31.54 41.48 -11.16
C SER A 55 31.07 40.55 -12.29
N GLU A 56 31.84 40.46 -13.36
CA GLU A 56 31.54 39.57 -14.49
C GLU A 56 31.51 38.11 -14.05
N GLN A 57 32.48 37.69 -13.23
CA GLN A 57 32.52 36.33 -12.68
C GLN A 57 31.30 36.04 -11.79
N ALA A 58 30.85 37.02 -10.99
CA ALA A 58 29.64 36.88 -10.18
C ALA A 58 28.38 36.75 -11.06
N SER A 59 28.27 37.58 -12.10
CA SER A 59 27.16 37.53 -13.06
C SER A 59 27.11 36.19 -13.80
N ALA A 60 28.26 35.68 -14.26
CA ALA A 60 28.35 34.38 -14.92
C ALA A 60 27.95 33.22 -13.99
N ARG A 61 28.40 33.24 -12.72
CA ARG A 61 27.98 32.26 -11.71
C ARG A 61 26.47 32.30 -11.48
N ASP A 62 25.89 33.49 -11.40
CA ASP A 62 24.46 33.66 -11.18
C ASP A 62 23.62 33.14 -12.37
N LYS A 63 24.07 33.40 -13.60
CA LYS A 63 23.45 32.84 -14.81
C LYS A 63 23.47 31.31 -14.80
N LEU A 64 24.59 30.70 -14.41
CA LEU A 64 24.69 29.23 -14.28
C LEU A 64 23.71 28.70 -13.22
N LYS A 65 23.65 29.32 -12.04
CA LYS A 65 22.69 28.92 -10.99
C LYS A 65 21.25 28.97 -11.50
N ARG A 66 20.86 30.07 -12.15
CA ARG A 66 19.51 30.23 -12.72
C ARG A 66 19.21 29.20 -13.80
N HIS A 67 20.17 28.89 -14.67
CA HIS A 67 20.00 27.86 -15.69
C HIS A 67 19.73 26.49 -15.06
N TYR A 68 20.53 26.06 -14.08
CA TYR A 68 20.33 24.79 -13.38
C TYR A 68 19.00 24.75 -12.62
N LEU A 69 18.60 25.85 -11.97
CA LEU A 69 17.29 25.92 -11.30
C LEU A 69 16.13 25.79 -12.28
N THR A 70 16.22 26.42 -13.45
CA THR A 70 15.18 26.37 -14.48
C THR A 70 15.09 24.99 -15.13
N ASP A 71 16.23 24.37 -15.41
CA ASP A 71 16.32 23.01 -15.96
C ASP A 71 15.61 21.99 -15.06
N GLN A 72 15.83 22.08 -13.75
CA GLN A 72 15.27 21.15 -12.76
C GLN A 72 13.84 21.51 -12.31
N GLN A 73 13.35 22.72 -12.64
CA GLN A 73 12.04 23.21 -12.17
C GLN A 73 10.89 22.34 -12.65
N SER A 74 10.91 21.91 -13.91
CA SER A 74 9.85 21.09 -14.50
C SER A 74 9.73 19.73 -13.82
N GLY A 75 10.86 19.07 -13.57
CA GLY A 75 10.93 17.80 -12.85
C GLY A 75 10.43 17.91 -11.41
N HIS A 76 10.81 18.98 -10.70
CA HIS A 76 10.33 19.22 -9.33
C HIS A 76 8.82 19.45 -9.28
N LEU A 77 8.27 20.29 -10.16
CA LEU A 77 6.83 20.53 -10.23
C LEU A 77 6.06 19.25 -10.56
N SER A 78 6.56 18.42 -11.48
CA SER A 78 5.97 17.13 -11.79
C SER A 78 6.00 16.16 -10.61
N ALA A 79 7.10 16.13 -9.85
CA ALA A 79 7.23 15.27 -8.68
C ALA A 79 6.25 15.68 -7.57
N VAL A 80 6.11 16.98 -7.31
CA VAL A 80 5.15 17.51 -6.32
C VAL A 80 3.70 17.19 -6.73
N ALA A 81 3.35 17.34 -8.00
CA ALA A 81 2.03 16.99 -8.50
C ALA A 81 1.74 15.48 -8.38
N LEU A 82 2.74 14.65 -8.66
CA LEU A 82 2.63 13.20 -8.52
C LEU A 82 2.50 12.77 -7.05
N GLU A 83 3.25 13.39 -6.14
CA GLU A 83 3.15 13.15 -4.70
C GLU A 83 1.74 13.47 -4.18
N ALA A 84 1.18 14.61 -4.55
CA ALA A 84 -0.18 14.99 -4.19
C ALA A 84 -1.21 13.96 -4.68
N THR A 85 -1.12 13.57 -5.95
CA THR A 85 -2.03 12.57 -6.55
C THR A 85 -1.93 11.22 -5.85
N ASN A 86 -0.71 10.77 -5.54
CA ASN A 86 -0.48 9.50 -4.84
C ASN A 86 -1.03 9.52 -3.41
N LYS A 87 -0.93 10.66 -2.72
CA LYS A 87 -1.47 10.83 -1.37
C LYS A 87 -3.00 10.73 -1.38
N ASP A 88 -3.67 11.35 -2.33
CA ASP A 88 -5.12 11.27 -2.48
C ASP A 88 -5.57 9.83 -2.84
N ALA A 89 -4.85 9.18 -3.75
CA ALA A 89 -5.09 7.78 -4.11
C ALA A 89 -4.91 6.83 -2.90
N LEU A 90 -3.91 7.07 -2.06
CA LEU A 90 -3.68 6.29 -0.83
C LEU A 90 -4.85 6.45 0.16
N VAL A 91 -5.29 7.68 0.42
CA VAL A 91 -6.40 7.96 1.33
C VAL A 91 -7.70 7.31 0.83
N SER A 92 -7.99 7.43 -0.47
CA SER A 92 -9.19 6.81 -1.06
C SER A 92 -9.18 5.28 -0.96
N SER A 93 -8.00 4.65 -1.16
CA SER A 93 -7.82 3.21 -1.02
C SER A 93 -7.97 2.75 0.43
N GLN A 94 -7.43 3.50 1.39
CA GLN A 94 -7.58 3.22 2.83
C GLN A 94 -9.05 3.30 3.26
N ASN A 95 -9.77 4.33 2.84
CA ASN A 95 -11.19 4.48 3.12
C ASN A 95 -12.03 3.33 2.52
N SER A 96 -11.68 2.91 1.30
CA SER A 96 -12.34 1.77 0.64
C SER A 96 -12.08 0.46 1.39
N LEU A 97 -10.84 0.21 1.82
CA LEU A 97 -10.50 -0.94 2.65
C LEU A 97 -11.24 -0.94 3.98
N GLN A 98 -11.36 0.21 4.63
CA GLN A 98 -12.12 0.33 5.87
C GLN A 98 -13.60 -0.01 5.65
N ARG A 99 -14.24 0.55 4.62
CA ARG A 99 -15.64 0.24 4.27
C ARG A 99 -15.85 -1.25 4.00
N ILE A 100 -14.94 -1.88 3.25
CA ILE A 100 -15.03 -3.32 2.95
C ILE A 100 -14.91 -4.13 4.25
N ARG A 101 -14.03 -3.75 5.18
CA ARG A 101 -13.89 -4.44 6.48
C ARG A 101 -15.14 -4.27 7.35
N GLU A 102 -15.73 -3.09 7.36
CA GLU A 102 -17.00 -2.82 8.05
C GLU A 102 -18.12 -3.69 7.45
N GLN A 103 -18.25 -3.73 6.12
CA GLN A 103 -19.21 -4.59 5.43
C GLN A 103 -18.99 -6.08 5.72
N ILE A 104 -17.74 -6.57 5.73
CA ILE A 104 -17.43 -7.95 6.11
C ILE A 104 -17.89 -8.22 7.55
N THR A 105 -17.67 -7.26 8.46
CA THR A 105 -18.06 -7.39 9.86
C THR A 105 -19.58 -7.43 10.00
N ASP A 106 -20.29 -6.56 9.29
CA ASP A 106 -21.76 -6.51 9.29
C ASP A 106 -22.37 -7.76 8.66
N VAL A 107 -21.87 -8.22 7.52
CA VAL A 107 -22.35 -9.47 6.89
C VAL A 107 -22.08 -10.66 7.81
N ARG A 108 -20.92 -10.72 8.46
CA ARG A 108 -20.62 -11.75 9.47
C ARG A 108 -21.55 -11.62 10.68
N ALA A 109 -21.86 -10.41 11.12
CA ALA A 109 -22.80 -10.18 12.22
C ALA A 109 -24.21 -10.62 11.83
N GLN A 110 -24.69 -10.31 10.62
CA GLN A 110 -25.97 -10.79 10.10
C GLN A 110 -26.01 -12.32 10.02
N LEU A 111 -24.94 -12.94 9.52
CA LEU A 111 -24.77 -14.41 9.51
C LEU A 111 -24.77 -15.00 10.93
N ARG A 112 -24.18 -14.30 11.91
CA ARG A 112 -24.18 -14.66 13.34
C ARG A 112 -25.53 -14.42 14.03
N THR A 113 -26.30 -13.44 13.56
CA THR A 113 -27.64 -13.11 14.08
C THR A 113 -28.66 -14.20 13.73
N HIS A 114 -28.24 -15.26 13.05
CA HIS A 114 -28.95 -16.52 13.00
C HIS A 114 -28.90 -17.30 14.34
N GLY A 115 -29.49 -16.75 15.42
CA GLY A 115 -30.11 -17.58 16.46
C GLY A 115 -31.01 -18.72 15.90
N PRO A 116 -31.69 -18.50 14.75
CA PRO A 116 -32.26 -19.57 13.94
C PRO A 116 -31.31 -20.70 13.54
N ALA A 117 -30.04 -20.45 13.20
CA ALA A 117 -29.10 -21.49 12.78
C ALA A 117 -28.66 -22.37 13.97
N ALA A 118 -28.42 -21.79 15.14
CA ALA A 118 -28.16 -22.58 16.35
C ALA A 118 -29.37 -23.46 16.72
N THR A 119 -30.57 -22.88 16.58
CA THR A 119 -31.84 -23.57 16.85
C THR A 119 -32.07 -24.71 15.85
N GLU A 120 -31.83 -24.46 14.57
CA GLU A 120 -31.96 -25.44 13.50
C GLU A 120 -30.90 -26.54 13.60
N LEU A 121 -29.66 -26.18 13.92
CA LEU A 121 -28.57 -27.11 14.20
C LEU A 121 -28.94 -28.04 15.37
N ASN A 122 -29.47 -27.48 16.46
CA ASN A 122 -29.96 -28.26 17.60
C ASN A 122 -31.16 -29.14 17.25
N ARG A 123 -32.07 -28.67 16.37
CA ARG A 123 -33.21 -29.44 15.88
C ARG A 123 -32.75 -30.66 15.07
N LEU A 124 -31.82 -30.46 14.14
CA LEU A 124 -31.23 -31.53 13.33
C LEU A 124 -30.44 -32.52 14.18
N LEU A 125 -29.63 -32.02 15.11
CA LEU A 125 -28.83 -32.86 15.99
C LEU A 125 -29.71 -33.74 16.90
N LYS A 126 -30.79 -33.17 17.46
CA LYS A 126 -31.77 -33.93 18.25
C LYS A 126 -32.44 -35.01 17.41
N GLY A 127 -32.74 -34.73 16.14
CA GLY A 127 -33.30 -35.70 15.21
C GLY A 127 -32.31 -36.83 14.88
N TYR A 128 -31.04 -36.48 14.65
CA TYR A 128 -29.99 -37.43 14.33
C TYR A 128 -29.67 -38.36 15.52
N LEU A 129 -29.42 -37.79 16.70
CA LEU A 129 -29.07 -38.57 17.91
C LEU A 129 -30.30 -39.21 18.57
N GLY A 130 -31.50 -38.67 18.30
CA GLY A 130 -32.77 -39.04 18.94
C GLY A 130 -32.86 -38.70 20.44
N HIS A 131 -31.90 -37.93 20.96
CA HIS A 131 -31.88 -37.36 22.29
C HIS A 131 -31.23 -35.98 22.28
N SER A 132 -31.55 -35.13 23.26
CA SER A 132 -31.01 -33.78 23.40
C SER A 132 -29.88 -33.69 24.44
N HIS A 133 -29.13 -34.78 24.64
CA HIS A 133 -27.97 -34.75 25.55
C HIS A 133 -26.85 -33.84 25.05
N ILE A 134 -26.75 -33.59 23.74
CA ILE A 134 -25.79 -32.65 23.16
C ILE A 134 -26.57 -31.48 22.55
N SER A 135 -26.07 -30.27 22.78
CA SER A 135 -26.65 -29.04 22.24
C SER A 135 -25.55 -28.00 21.99
N PHE A 136 -25.82 -27.07 21.09
CA PHE A 136 -24.97 -25.94 20.77
C PHE A 136 -25.56 -24.64 21.33
N GLU A 137 -24.72 -23.87 22.00
CA GLU A 137 -25.02 -22.51 22.41
C GLU A 137 -24.19 -21.53 21.58
N PRO A 138 -24.81 -20.48 21.01
CA PRO A 138 -24.08 -19.47 20.26
C PRO A 138 -23.17 -18.67 21.19
N VAL A 139 -21.90 -18.51 20.81
CA VAL A 139 -20.90 -17.67 21.49
C VAL A 139 -20.27 -16.70 20.48
N GLU A 140 -19.54 -15.69 20.97
CA GLU A 140 -19.05 -14.55 20.17
C GLU A 140 -18.29 -14.95 18.88
N ASN A 141 -17.59 -16.09 18.87
CA ASN A 141 -16.84 -16.60 17.72
C ASN A 141 -17.21 -18.03 17.30
N GLY A 142 -18.44 -18.49 17.58
CA GLY A 142 -18.88 -19.81 17.09
C GLY A 142 -19.93 -20.46 18.00
N TYR A 143 -19.74 -21.75 18.25
CA TYR A 143 -20.65 -22.52 19.09
C TYR A 143 -19.92 -23.18 20.24
N LYS A 144 -20.55 -23.17 21.41
CA LYS A 144 -20.15 -23.95 22.57
C LYS A 144 -20.94 -25.25 22.61
N VAL A 145 -20.25 -26.37 22.79
CA VAL A 145 -20.87 -27.69 22.94
C VAL A 145 -21.26 -27.89 24.40
N CYS A 146 -22.55 -28.05 24.65
CA CYS A 146 -23.11 -28.35 25.95
C CYS A 146 -23.61 -29.80 26.01
N ARG A 147 -23.35 -30.48 27.12
CA ARG A 147 -23.94 -31.78 27.45
C ARG A 147 -24.96 -31.62 28.57
N ASN A 148 -26.20 -32.06 28.37
CA ASN A 148 -27.32 -31.87 29.32
C ASN A 148 -27.48 -30.41 29.80
N LYS A 149 -27.31 -29.43 28.89
CA LYS A 149 -27.35 -27.99 29.18
C LYS A 149 -26.26 -27.49 30.14
N GLN A 150 -25.19 -28.27 30.30
CA GLN A 150 -23.99 -27.88 31.03
C GLN A 150 -22.80 -27.88 30.06
N GLU A 151 -21.81 -27.04 30.34
CA GLU A 151 -20.58 -27.03 29.55
C GLU A 151 -19.90 -28.41 29.58
N SER A 152 -19.67 -28.98 28.39
CA SER A 152 -19.03 -30.29 28.30
C SER A 152 -17.52 -30.14 28.41
N ILE A 153 -16.93 -30.68 29.47
CA ILE A 153 -15.47 -30.81 29.62
C ILE A 153 -14.96 -32.08 28.88
N LYS A 154 -15.87 -33.03 28.59
CA LYS A 154 -15.51 -34.30 27.94
C LYS A 154 -15.58 -34.19 26.41
N PRO A 155 -14.65 -34.84 25.69
CA PRO A 155 -14.70 -34.89 24.23
C PRO A 155 -15.92 -35.64 23.73
N LEU A 156 -16.38 -35.28 22.52
CA LEU A 156 -17.44 -35.99 21.81
C LEU A 156 -16.98 -37.41 21.43
N GLY A 157 -17.89 -38.37 21.55
CA GLY A 157 -17.70 -39.71 20.99
C GLY A 157 -17.63 -39.67 19.47
N GLU A 158 -17.11 -40.73 18.85
CA GLU A 158 -16.90 -40.77 17.39
C GLU A 158 -18.22 -40.57 16.60
N GLY A 159 -19.29 -41.28 16.97
CA GLY A 159 -20.61 -41.07 16.36
C GLY A 159 -21.21 -39.68 16.64
N GLU A 160 -20.91 -39.08 17.80
CA GLU A 160 -21.34 -37.70 18.11
C GLU A 160 -20.60 -36.68 17.25
N LYS A 161 -19.30 -36.88 16.99
CA LYS A 161 -18.50 -36.03 16.09
C LYS A 161 -19.05 -36.07 14.66
N THR A 162 -19.35 -37.27 14.15
CA THR A 162 -19.93 -37.44 12.82
C THR A 162 -21.31 -36.79 12.71
N ALA A 163 -22.15 -36.94 13.75
CA ALA A 163 -23.46 -36.29 13.81
C ALA A 163 -23.36 -34.76 13.75
N VAL A 164 -22.44 -34.19 14.54
CA VAL A 164 -22.19 -32.75 14.60
C VAL A 164 -21.68 -32.22 13.26
N ALA A 165 -20.67 -32.87 12.68
CA ALA A 165 -20.10 -32.48 11.40
C ALA A 165 -21.17 -32.50 10.29
N PHE A 166 -22.00 -33.55 10.26
CA PHE A 166 -23.07 -33.68 9.29
C PHE A 166 -24.17 -32.61 9.46
N CYS A 167 -24.65 -32.38 10.68
CA CYS A 167 -25.68 -31.37 10.92
C CYS A 167 -25.16 -29.96 10.61
N TYR A 168 -23.91 -29.66 10.98
CA TYR A 168 -23.26 -28.39 10.67
C TYR A 168 -23.11 -28.17 9.16
N PHE A 169 -22.72 -29.22 8.43
CA PHE A 169 -22.63 -29.20 6.98
C PHE A 169 -23.98 -28.87 6.32
N LEU A 170 -25.06 -29.54 6.74
CA LEU A 170 -26.40 -29.26 6.22
C LEU A 170 -26.87 -27.83 6.51
N THR A 171 -26.66 -27.33 7.74
CA THR A 171 -27.04 -25.95 8.08
C THR A 171 -26.22 -24.91 7.32
N SER A 172 -24.92 -25.18 7.08
CA SER A 172 -24.05 -24.27 6.32
C SER A 172 -24.45 -24.24 4.85
N LEU A 173 -24.77 -25.40 4.27
CA LEU A 173 -25.24 -25.51 2.89
C LEU A 173 -26.55 -24.75 2.66
N ALA A 174 -27.48 -24.80 3.63
CA ALA A 174 -28.72 -24.03 3.59
C ALA A 174 -28.50 -22.52 3.80
N ALA A 175 -27.55 -22.12 4.65
CA ALA A 175 -27.27 -20.71 4.97
C ALA A 175 -26.52 -19.96 3.86
N GLU A 176 -25.71 -20.67 3.06
CA GLU A 176 -24.91 -20.07 1.98
C GLU A 176 -25.73 -19.61 0.77
N GLY A 177 -27.06 -19.76 0.79
CA GLY A 177 -27.96 -19.22 -0.23
C GLY A 177 -27.72 -19.77 -1.64
N ARG A 178 -27.01 -20.91 -1.75
CA ARG A 178 -26.75 -21.58 -3.02
C ARG A 178 -28.05 -22.09 -3.63
N ASN A 179 -28.17 -22.00 -4.95
CA ASN A 179 -29.25 -22.67 -5.66
C ASN A 179 -29.07 -24.19 -5.50
N ILE A 180 -29.90 -24.77 -4.64
CA ILE A 180 -29.89 -26.18 -4.29
C ILE A 180 -30.07 -27.05 -5.54
N ASP A 181 -30.86 -26.58 -6.51
CA ASP A 181 -31.17 -27.30 -7.75
C ASP A 181 -29.93 -27.44 -8.67
N ASP A 182 -28.92 -26.58 -8.52
CA ASP A 182 -27.68 -26.58 -9.31
C ASP A 182 -26.46 -27.12 -8.53
N THR A 183 -26.65 -27.63 -7.31
CA THR A 183 -25.55 -28.02 -6.42
C THR A 183 -25.41 -29.54 -6.31
N ILE A 184 -24.27 -30.08 -6.75
CA ILE A 184 -23.91 -31.49 -6.52
C ILE A 184 -23.19 -31.61 -5.18
N VAL A 185 -23.77 -32.37 -4.26
CA VAL A 185 -23.16 -32.70 -2.97
C VAL A 185 -22.70 -34.14 -2.98
N VAL A 186 -21.39 -34.35 -2.80
CA VAL A 186 -20.80 -35.68 -2.63
C VAL A 186 -20.49 -35.87 -1.15
N LEU A 187 -21.06 -36.92 -0.56
CA LEU A 187 -20.79 -37.33 0.81
C LEU A 187 -20.02 -38.65 0.76
N ASP A 188 -18.72 -38.60 1.04
CA ASP A 188 -17.87 -39.78 1.16
C ASP A 188 -17.99 -40.34 2.59
N ASP A 189 -18.40 -41.60 2.72
CA ASP A 189 -18.67 -42.29 3.99
C ASP A 189 -19.26 -41.41 5.11
N PRO A 190 -20.46 -40.82 4.93
CA PRO A 190 -21.06 -39.97 5.96
C PRO A 190 -21.38 -40.73 7.26
N ILE A 191 -21.26 -42.06 7.26
CA ILE A 191 -21.82 -42.97 8.25
C ILE A 191 -20.95 -44.24 8.35
N SER A 192 -19.91 -44.23 9.18
CA SER A 192 -19.02 -45.39 9.36
C SER A 192 -19.45 -46.40 10.44
N SER A 193 -20.34 -46.05 11.38
CA SER A 193 -20.73 -46.97 12.47
C SER A 193 -22.15 -46.79 13.05
N LEU A 194 -23.10 -46.32 12.24
CA LEU A 194 -24.35 -45.78 12.77
C LEU A 194 -25.48 -46.80 12.90
N ASP A 195 -26.27 -46.65 13.97
CA ASP A 195 -27.54 -47.33 14.18
C ASP A 195 -28.57 -46.95 13.09
N ALA A 196 -29.37 -47.93 12.65
CA ALA A 196 -30.28 -47.82 11.50
C ALA A 196 -31.27 -46.64 11.58
N ARG A 197 -31.58 -46.19 12.81
CA ARG A 197 -32.44 -45.03 13.08
C ARG A 197 -31.83 -43.73 12.57
N ALA A 198 -30.56 -43.49 12.85
CA ALA A 198 -29.93 -42.23 12.49
C ALA A 198 -29.64 -42.17 10.98
N MET A 199 -29.38 -43.32 10.33
CA MET A 199 -29.31 -43.41 8.86
C MET A 199 -30.64 -43.04 8.20
N THR A 200 -31.76 -43.56 8.73
CA THR A 200 -33.11 -43.21 8.26
C THR A 200 -33.39 -41.72 8.43
N HIS A 201 -32.96 -41.13 9.55
CA HIS A 201 -33.11 -39.70 9.80
C HIS A 201 -32.30 -38.84 8.82
N VAL A 202 -31.05 -39.20 8.55
CA VAL A 202 -30.17 -38.53 7.58
C VAL A 202 -30.80 -38.53 6.20
N VAL A 203 -31.16 -39.71 5.67
CA VAL A 203 -31.76 -39.84 4.35
C VAL A 203 -33.09 -39.09 4.26
N GLY A 204 -33.91 -39.15 5.30
CA GLY A 204 -35.19 -38.42 5.37
C GLY A 204 -35.03 -36.91 5.41
N THR A 205 -34.03 -36.40 6.13
CA THR A 205 -33.73 -34.97 6.22
C THR A 205 -33.20 -34.45 4.89
N ILE A 206 -32.29 -35.18 4.25
CA ILE A 206 -31.77 -34.85 2.92
C ILE A 206 -32.92 -34.86 1.88
N ARG A 207 -33.78 -35.88 1.86
CA ARG A 207 -34.92 -35.91 0.93
C ARG A 207 -35.91 -34.76 1.12
N ARG A 208 -36.03 -34.22 2.34
CA ARG A 208 -36.96 -33.12 2.66
C ARG A 208 -36.38 -31.76 2.27
N LEU A 209 -35.09 -31.56 2.49
CA LEU A 209 -34.42 -30.28 2.22
C LEU A 209 -34.21 -30.04 0.73
N PHE A 210 -34.07 -31.09 -0.07
CA PHE A 210 -33.76 -30.99 -1.50
C PHE A 210 -34.83 -31.76 -2.28
N LYS A 211 -35.76 -31.05 -2.92
CA LYS A 211 -36.87 -31.66 -3.66
C LYS A 211 -36.37 -32.29 -4.99
N ILE A 212 -35.96 -33.58 -4.94
CA ILE A 212 -35.73 -34.53 -6.08
C ILE A 212 -34.41 -34.29 -6.87
N PRO A 213 -33.86 -35.22 -7.69
CA PRO A 213 -33.40 -36.58 -7.42
C PRO A 213 -31.90 -36.59 -7.04
N PHE A 214 -31.58 -36.83 -5.78
CA PHE A 214 -30.18 -37.00 -5.36
C PHE A 214 -29.55 -38.28 -5.94
N ARG A 215 -28.42 -38.16 -6.63
CA ARG A 215 -27.51 -39.28 -6.91
C ARG A 215 -26.55 -39.41 -5.73
N PHE A 216 -26.88 -40.29 -4.80
CA PHE A 216 -25.91 -40.70 -3.79
C PHE A 216 -24.92 -41.67 -4.42
N LEU A 217 -23.63 -41.35 -4.34
CA LEU A 217 -22.57 -42.32 -4.46
C LEU A 217 -22.11 -42.64 -3.04
N PHE A 218 -22.76 -43.60 -2.40
CA PHE A 218 -22.24 -44.15 -1.15
C PHE A 218 -21.14 -45.15 -1.52
N SER A 219 -19.88 -44.77 -1.32
CA SER A 219 -18.77 -45.74 -1.39
C SER A 219 -18.72 -46.50 -0.07
N LEU A 220 -19.64 -47.44 0.15
CA LEU A 220 -19.58 -48.33 1.30
C LEU A 220 -18.33 -49.21 1.17
N THR A 221 -17.22 -48.77 1.73
CA THR A 221 -16.04 -49.61 1.88
C THR A 221 -16.17 -50.33 3.22
N THR A 222 -16.52 -51.61 3.17
CA THR A 222 -16.41 -52.55 4.31
C THR A 222 -14.99 -52.62 4.87
#